data_AF-A0A6N9JKB6-F1
#
_entry.id   AF-A0A6N9JKB6-F1
#
_cell.length_a   1.000
_cell.length_b   1.000
_cell.length_c   1.000
_cell.angle_alpha   90.00
_cell.angle_beta   90.00
_cell.angle_gamma   90.00
#
_symmetry.space_group_name_H-M   'P 1'
#
loop_
_entity.id
_entity.type
_entity.pdbx_description
1 polymer ?
#
loop_
_entity_poly.entity_id
_entity_poly.type
_entity_poly.pdbx_seq_one_letter_code
_entity_poly.pdbx_strand_id
1 'polypeptide(L)'
;NQGTADRKCPYPNSNLKAWETAFEACLPEGLTKYLLTQRVLLEERYSASGALNDSNSWSWQDIGKVFSLSEMEVYGCPVWGTKGYSVGFDCQWDLFRDTAHRVNGNRYNWWLRSVMGGSSSYVCYVNHNGGADDNSATHVWVRPRPGFLVG
;
A
#
# COMPACT_ATOMS: atom_id res chain seq x y z
N ASN A 1 -2.09 -10.00 6.47
CA ASN A 1 -1.63 -9.54 5.14
C ASN A 1 -1.71 -10.65 4.11
N GLN A 2 -2.90 -11.17 3.88
CA GLN A 2 -3.16 -12.21 2.89
C GLN A 2 -4.41 -11.85 2.10
N GLY A 3 -4.55 -12.44 0.93
CA GLY A 3 -5.83 -12.45 0.24
C GLY A 3 -6.79 -13.45 0.88
N THR A 4 -8.01 -13.45 0.37
CA THR A 4 -9.02 -14.49 0.59
C THR A 4 -9.35 -15.16 -0.75
N ALA A 5 -10.19 -16.20 -0.71
CA ALA A 5 -10.69 -16.84 -1.93
C ALA A 5 -11.40 -15.86 -2.88
N ASP A 6 -12.17 -14.92 -2.32
CA ASP A 6 -12.93 -13.94 -3.10
C ASP A 6 -12.10 -12.70 -3.48
N ARG A 7 -11.11 -12.34 -2.64
CA ARG A 7 -10.25 -11.16 -2.82
C ARG A 7 -8.80 -11.53 -2.60
N LYS A 8 -8.15 -11.99 -3.67
CA LYS A 8 -6.79 -12.53 -3.61
C LYS A 8 -5.71 -11.50 -3.30
N CYS A 9 -5.95 -10.22 -3.59
CA CYS A 9 -5.03 -9.13 -3.25
C CYS A 9 -5.16 -8.77 -1.76
N PRO A 10 -4.05 -8.71 -1.00
CA PRO A 10 -4.10 -8.37 0.42
C PRO A 10 -4.57 -6.94 0.72
N TYR A 11 -4.16 -5.96 -0.09
CA TYR A 11 -4.38 -4.55 0.21
C TYR A 11 -5.87 -4.17 0.31
N PRO A 12 -6.77 -4.59 -0.60
CA PRO A 12 -8.22 -4.36 -0.45
C PRO A 12 -8.86 -4.92 0.83
N ASN A 13 -8.22 -5.89 1.48
CA ASN A 13 -8.69 -6.51 2.73
C ASN A 13 -7.99 -5.91 3.98
N SER A 14 -7.14 -4.91 3.81
CA SER A 14 -6.28 -4.40 4.88
C SER A 14 -6.96 -3.34 5.74
N ASN A 15 -6.43 -3.15 6.96
CA ASN A 15 -6.81 -2.03 7.82
C ASN A 15 -6.47 -0.66 7.21
N LEU A 16 -5.46 -0.58 6.33
CA LEU A 16 -5.19 0.63 5.55
C LEU A 16 -6.39 0.95 4.66
N LYS A 17 -6.91 -0.05 3.94
CA LYS A 17 -8.04 0.19 3.04
C LYS A 17 -9.32 0.56 3.78
N ALA A 18 -9.54 -0.06 4.94
CA ALA A 18 -10.65 0.31 5.82
C ALA A 18 -10.53 1.77 6.29
N TRP A 19 -9.33 2.20 6.71
CA TRP A 19 -9.08 3.59 7.08
C TRP A 19 -9.29 4.56 5.92
N GLU A 20 -8.77 4.25 4.73
CA GLU A 20 -8.90 5.11 3.55
C GLU A 20 -10.35 5.32 3.16
N THR A 21 -11.17 4.26 3.25
CA THR A 21 -12.60 4.32 2.98
C THR A 21 -13.32 5.23 3.98
N ALA A 22 -12.98 5.11 5.27
CA ALA A 22 -13.52 5.99 6.31
C ALA A 22 -13.06 7.44 6.13
N PHE A 23 -11.81 7.66 5.74
CA PHE A 23 -11.26 8.98 5.48
C PHE A 23 -11.88 9.65 4.25
N GLU A 24 -12.09 8.89 3.17
CA GLU A 24 -12.77 9.37 1.96
C GLU A 24 -14.17 9.91 2.27
N ALA A 25 -14.92 9.24 3.16
CA ALA A 25 -16.24 9.68 3.60
C ALA A 25 -16.23 11.01 4.38
N CYS A 26 -15.08 11.41 4.92
CA CYS A 26 -14.90 12.69 5.60
C CYS A 26 -14.47 13.83 4.65
N LEU A 27 -14.15 13.54 3.39
CA LEU A 27 -13.68 14.55 2.46
C LEU A 27 -14.82 15.43 1.95
N PRO A 28 -14.61 16.75 1.82
CA PRO A 28 -15.62 17.65 1.31
C PRO A 28 -15.93 17.36 -0.16
N GLU A 29 -17.19 17.49 -0.55
CA GLU A 29 -17.65 17.28 -1.93
C GLU A 29 -16.87 18.14 -2.94
N GLY A 30 -16.51 19.37 -2.53
CA GLY A 30 -15.71 20.28 -3.33
C GLY A 30 -14.34 19.72 -3.75
N LEU A 31 -13.77 18.80 -2.99
CA LEU A 31 -12.56 18.06 -3.33
C LEU A 31 -12.90 16.74 -4.03
N THR A 32 -13.80 15.94 -3.45
CA THR A 32 -14.08 14.55 -3.89
C THR A 32 -14.57 14.46 -5.33
N LYS A 33 -15.17 15.53 -5.86
CA LYS A 33 -15.60 15.62 -7.28
C LYS A 33 -14.44 15.68 -8.28
N TYR A 34 -13.23 16.06 -7.87
CA TYR A 34 -12.02 16.09 -8.70
C TYR A 34 -11.11 14.89 -8.46
N LEU A 35 -11.49 13.98 -7.55
CA LEU A 35 -10.72 12.79 -7.26
C LEU A 35 -11.20 11.63 -8.13
N LEU A 36 -10.25 11.03 -8.85
CA LEU A 36 -10.47 9.86 -9.70
C LEU A 36 -10.20 8.57 -8.92
N THR A 37 -10.90 7.51 -9.29
CA THR A 37 -10.58 6.17 -8.80
C THR A 37 -9.25 5.72 -9.39
N GLN A 38 -8.29 5.42 -8.53
CA GLN A 38 -6.99 4.90 -8.94
C GLN A 38 -7.12 3.41 -9.28
N ARG A 39 -6.57 3.00 -10.43
CA ARG A 39 -6.50 1.60 -10.85
C ARG A 39 -5.05 1.14 -10.90
N VAL A 40 -4.75 0.00 -10.29
CA VAL A 40 -3.38 -0.51 -10.13
C VAL A 40 -3.30 -2.02 -10.35
N LEU A 41 -2.11 -2.53 -10.67
CA LEU A 41 -1.83 -3.95 -10.74
C LEU A 41 -1.32 -4.44 -9.37
N LEU A 42 -2.19 -5.05 -8.56
CA LEU A 42 -1.85 -5.51 -7.21
C LEU A 42 -1.34 -6.94 -7.19
N GLU A 43 -0.43 -7.21 -6.27
CA GLU A 43 0.05 -8.56 -5.99
C GLU A 43 -1.05 -9.43 -5.34
N GLU A 44 -1.14 -10.69 -5.78
CA GLU A 44 -2.05 -11.68 -5.21
C GLU A 44 -1.31 -12.59 -4.24
N ARG A 45 -1.94 -12.85 -3.08
CA ARG A 45 -1.41 -13.71 -2.02
C ARG A 45 -2.46 -14.71 -1.55
N TYR A 46 -3.10 -15.36 -2.50
CA TYR A 46 -4.04 -16.45 -2.27
C TYR A 46 -4.11 -17.34 -3.52
N SER A 47 -4.09 -18.65 -3.33
CA SER A 47 -4.13 -19.65 -4.40
C SER A 47 -5.30 -20.62 -4.21
N ALA A 48 -5.50 -21.54 -5.16
CA ALA A 48 -6.45 -22.65 -4.98
C ALA A 48 -6.14 -23.51 -3.74
N SER A 49 -4.86 -23.57 -3.33
CA SER A 49 -4.40 -24.28 -2.13
C SER A 49 -4.52 -23.46 -0.84
N GLY A 50 -5.06 -22.24 -0.93
CA GLY A 50 -5.24 -21.34 0.21
C GLY A 50 -4.24 -20.19 0.27
N ALA A 51 -4.12 -19.61 1.45
CA ALA A 51 -3.37 -18.39 1.68
C ALA A 51 -1.85 -18.61 1.60
N LEU A 52 -1.13 -17.59 1.13
CA LEU A 52 0.32 -17.67 0.87
C LEU A 52 1.09 -16.71 1.78
N ASN A 53 2.39 -16.94 1.94
CA ASN A 53 3.30 -15.98 2.58
C ASN A 53 4.00 -15.09 1.55
N ASP A 54 4.15 -15.58 0.32
CA ASP A 54 4.65 -14.83 -0.82
C ASP A 54 3.56 -14.65 -1.87
N SER A 55 3.63 -13.51 -2.55
CA SER A 55 2.78 -13.23 -3.69
C SER A 55 3.18 -14.12 -4.88
N ASN A 56 2.21 -14.56 -5.68
CA ASN A 56 2.47 -15.48 -6.79
C ASN A 56 1.76 -15.10 -8.10
N SER A 57 1.02 -14.00 -8.11
CA SER A 57 0.32 -13.50 -9.28
C SER A 57 -0.04 -12.02 -9.11
N TRP A 58 -0.81 -11.50 -10.06
CA TRP A 58 -1.37 -10.16 -10.01
C TRP A 58 -2.78 -10.11 -10.56
N SER A 59 -3.54 -9.12 -10.09
CA SER A 59 -4.73 -8.68 -10.78
C SER A 59 -4.88 -7.17 -10.75
N TRP A 60 -5.53 -6.65 -11.80
CA TRP A 60 -5.93 -5.24 -11.85
C TRP A 60 -7.04 -4.99 -10.83
N GLN A 61 -6.86 -3.96 -10.01
CA GLN A 61 -7.80 -3.57 -8.96
C GLN A 61 -8.05 -2.06 -9.02
N ASP A 62 -9.31 -1.68 -8.88
CA ASP A 62 -9.69 -0.31 -8.60
C ASP A 62 -9.57 -0.10 -7.09
N ILE A 63 -8.61 0.72 -6.67
CA ILE A 63 -8.25 0.94 -5.26
C ILE A 63 -8.87 2.20 -4.69
N GLY A 64 -9.90 2.77 -5.31
CA GLY A 64 -10.63 3.94 -4.79
C GLY A 64 -9.93 5.28 -5.01
N LYS A 65 -10.51 6.35 -4.46
CA LYS A 65 -10.03 7.74 -4.63
C LYS A 65 -8.94 8.11 -3.65
N VAL A 66 -8.97 7.49 -2.48
CA VAL A 66 -7.92 7.56 -1.45
C VAL A 66 -7.20 6.22 -1.42
N PHE A 67 -5.87 6.27 -1.54
CA PHE A 67 -5.04 5.07 -1.56
C PHE A 67 -3.71 5.27 -0.83
N SER A 68 -3.05 4.17 -0.49
CA SER A 68 -1.69 4.15 0.07
C SER A 68 -0.69 3.75 -1.00
N LEU A 69 0.54 4.23 -0.84
CA LEU A 69 1.62 4.03 -1.81
C LEU A 69 2.30 2.68 -1.65
N SER A 70 2.88 2.15 -2.73
CA SER A 70 3.74 0.97 -2.68
C SER A 70 5.20 1.32 -2.37
N GLU A 71 6.00 0.32 -2.02
CA GLU A 71 7.45 0.48 -1.94
C GLU A 71 8.04 0.95 -3.28
N MET A 72 7.49 0.52 -4.40
CA MET A 72 7.96 0.96 -5.72
C MET A 72 7.68 2.45 -5.94
N GLU A 73 6.51 2.95 -5.56
CA GLU A 73 6.16 4.37 -5.68
C GLU A 73 7.03 5.27 -4.78
N VAL A 74 7.51 4.74 -3.65
CA VAL A 74 8.30 5.50 -2.67
C VAL A 74 9.81 5.35 -2.89
N TYR A 75 10.31 4.12 -2.96
CA TYR A 75 11.74 3.80 -3.03
C TYR A 75 12.25 3.57 -4.45
N GLY A 76 11.35 3.34 -5.40
CA GLY A 76 11.72 2.92 -6.76
C GLY A 76 12.15 1.45 -6.84
N CYS A 77 11.95 0.68 -5.78
CA CYS A 77 12.13 -0.77 -5.76
C CYS A 77 11.35 -1.39 -4.59
N PRO A 78 10.99 -2.68 -4.66
CA PRO A 78 10.52 -3.44 -3.52
C PRO A 78 11.72 -3.82 -2.64
N VAL A 79 11.77 -3.33 -1.40
CA VAL A 79 12.84 -3.68 -0.45
C VAL A 79 12.42 -4.91 0.37
N TRP A 80 11.21 -4.87 0.94
CA TRP A 80 10.65 -5.93 1.77
C TRP A 80 9.55 -6.73 1.08
N GLY A 81 8.96 -6.21 0.00
CA GLY A 81 7.95 -6.88 -0.79
C GLY A 81 8.42 -8.21 -1.42
N THR A 82 7.48 -9.06 -1.80
CA THR A 82 7.77 -10.27 -2.57
C THR A 82 8.45 -9.89 -3.90
N LYS A 83 9.69 -10.37 -4.04
CA LYS A 83 10.50 -10.16 -5.25
C LYS A 83 9.76 -10.61 -6.49
N GLY A 84 9.78 -9.75 -7.50
CA GLY A 84 9.13 -10.01 -8.78
C GLY A 84 7.62 -9.83 -8.76
N TYR A 85 6.97 -9.57 -7.61
CA TYR A 85 5.51 -9.38 -7.51
C TYR A 85 5.10 -8.03 -6.93
N SER A 86 5.78 -7.49 -5.92
CA SER A 86 5.33 -6.26 -5.26
C SER A 86 5.50 -4.95 -6.06
N VAL A 87 6.03 -5.02 -7.29
CA VAL A 87 6.12 -3.88 -8.22
C VAL A 87 4.83 -3.66 -8.99
N GLY A 88 4.23 -4.74 -9.52
CA GLY A 88 3.10 -4.63 -10.44
C GLY A 88 3.43 -3.74 -11.65
N PHE A 89 2.76 -2.59 -11.73
CA PHE A 89 2.92 -1.58 -12.78
C PHE A 89 3.54 -0.27 -12.26
N ASP A 90 3.91 -0.24 -10.99
CA ASP A 90 4.25 0.99 -10.29
C ASP A 90 5.61 1.56 -10.75
N CYS A 91 5.73 2.89 -10.66
CA CYS A 91 6.97 3.62 -10.87
C CYS A 91 7.21 4.55 -9.67
N GLN A 92 8.48 4.84 -9.36
CA GLN A 92 8.80 5.81 -8.31
C GLN A 92 8.20 7.17 -8.64
N TRP A 93 7.55 7.79 -7.66
CA TRP A 93 7.09 9.16 -7.80
C TRP A 93 8.26 10.13 -7.56
N ASP A 94 8.34 11.19 -8.36
CA ASP A 94 9.42 12.18 -8.26
C ASP A 94 9.52 12.81 -6.87
N LEU A 95 8.38 12.94 -6.17
CA LEU A 95 8.29 13.42 -4.79
C LEU A 95 9.21 12.65 -3.83
N PHE A 96 9.43 11.34 -4.04
CA PHE A 96 10.18 10.49 -3.12
C PHE A 96 11.61 10.19 -3.56
N ARG A 97 12.14 10.93 -4.56
CA ARG A 97 13.57 10.86 -4.92
C ARG A 97 14.48 11.39 -3.82
N ASP A 98 13.97 12.26 -2.97
CA ASP A 98 14.67 12.79 -1.79
C ASP A 98 14.11 12.19 -0.48
N THR A 99 15.01 11.94 0.47
CA THR A 99 14.70 11.39 1.80
C THR A 99 13.84 12.35 2.63
N ALA A 100 13.98 13.67 2.48
CA ALA A 100 13.21 14.62 3.30
C ALA A 100 11.70 14.43 3.15
N HIS A 101 11.26 14.10 1.93
CA HIS A 101 9.86 13.88 1.61
C HIS A 101 9.33 12.55 2.17
N ARG A 102 10.20 11.54 2.36
CA ARG A 102 9.82 10.26 3.00
C ARG A 102 9.55 10.44 4.50
N VAL A 103 10.23 11.39 5.14
CA VAL A 103 10.10 11.70 6.57
C VAL A 103 8.91 12.65 6.86
N ASN A 104 8.17 13.09 5.84
CA ASN A 104 6.88 13.81 5.96
C ASN A 104 6.88 15.02 6.93
N GLY A 105 7.97 15.77 6.99
CA GLY A 105 8.11 16.95 7.88
C GLY A 105 8.25 16.64 9.38
N ASN A 106 7.63 15.57 9.87
CA ASN A 106 7.79 15.02 11.22
C ASN A 106 8.09 13.51 11.15
N ARG A 107 9.11 13.07 11.90
CA ARG A 107 9.66 11.70 11.92
C ARG A 107 8.65 10.66 12.43
N TYR A 108 7.70 10.27 11.59
CA TYR A 108 6.70 9.25 11.90
C TYR A 108 6.77 8.09 10.92
N ASN A 109 6.52 6.90 11.46
CA ASN A 109 6.33 5.70 10.66
C ASN A 109 5.00 5.78 9.91
N TRP A 110 4.96 5.39 8.64
CA TRP A 110 3.72 5.31 7.86
C TRP A 110 3.72 4.09 6.93
N TRP A 111 2.57 3.43 6.82
CA TRP A 111 2.44 2.14 6.16
C TRP A 111 2.27 2.27 4.65
N LEU A 112 2.68 1.22 3.94
CA LEU A 112 2.57 1.08 2.50
C LEU A 112 1.53 0.02 2.15
N ARG A 113 0.98 0.08 0.94
CA ARG A 113 0.08 -0.99 0.44
C ARG A 113 0.82 -2.29 0.09
N SER A 114 2.14 -2.22 -0.10
CA SER A 114 2.99 -3.40 -0.31
C SER A 114 2.99 -4.28 0.93
N VAL A 115 2.98 -5.60 0.71
CA VAL A 115 3.04 -6.60 1.79
C VAL A 115 4.40 -7.26 1.84
N MET A 116 4.91 -7.54 3.04
CA MET A 116 6.23 -8.13 3.24
C MET A 116 6.28 -9.55 2.64
N GLY A 117 7.32 -9.85 1.86
CA GLY A 117 7.53 -11.17 1.24
C GLY A 117 8.07 -12.19 2.25
N GLY A 118 7.55 -13.40 2.22
CA GLY A 118 7.88 -14.46 3.18
C GLY A 118 7.14 -14.38 4.50
N SER A 119 6.25 -13.40 4.71
CA SER A 119 5.39 -13.32 5.90
C SER A 119 3.98 -12.84 5.61
N SER A 120 3.02 -13.49 6.26
CA SER A 120 1.61 -13.09 6.28
C SER A 120 1.27 -12.12 7.42
N SER A 121 2.19 -11.93 8.36
CA SER A 121 1.97 -11.15 9.59
C SER A 121 2.51 -9.72 9.50
N TYR A 122 3.42 -9.42 8.57
CA TYR A 122 4.14 -8.14 8.52
C TYR A 122 3.73 -7.28 7.33
N VAL A 123 3.62 -5.97 7.55
CA VAL A 123 3.36 -4.94 6.51
C VAL A 123 4.66 -4.22 6.17
N CYS A 124 4.80 -3.78 4.92
CA CYS A 124 5.86 -2.83 4.56
C CYS A 124 5.49 -1.42 5.01
N TYR A 125 6.46 -0.66 5.48
CA TYR A 125 6.25 0.71 5.91
C TYR A 125 7.52 1.55 5.73
N VAL A 126 7.34 2.87 5.79
CA VAL A 126 8.45 3.83 5.85
C VAL A 126 8.71 4.17 7.30
N ASN A 127 9.92 3.91 7.78
CA ASN A 127 10.29 4.22 9.15
C ASN A 127 10.55 5.72 9.37
N HIS A 128 10.68 6.12 10.64
CA HIS A 128 10.84 7.51 11.04
C HIS A 128 12.13 8.18 10.52
N ASN A 129 13.09 7.40 9.99
CA ASN A 129 14.30 7.89 9.31
C ASN A 129 14.13 7.93 7.78
N GLY A 130 12.96 7.58 7.25
CA GLY A 130 12.65 7.53 5.82
C GLY A 130 13.10 6.23 5.13
N GLY A 131 13.60 5.25 5.87
CA GLY A 131 14.05 3.95 5.36
C GLY A 131 12.89 2.95 5.23
N ALA A 132 13.05 1.98 4.31
CA ALA A 132 12.09 0.89 4.14
C ALA A 132 12.23 -0.12 5.27
N ASP A 133 11.12 -0.56 5.85
CA ASP A 133 11.11 -1.45 7.00
C ASP A 133 9.81 -2.26 7.02
N ASP A 134 9.73 -3.28 7.87
CA ASP A 134 8.55 -4.12 8.06
C ASP A 134 8.15 -4.25 9.54
N ASN A 135 6.85 -4.37 9.80
CA ASN A 135 6.36 -4.54 11.17
C ASN A 135 5.08 -5.37 11.22
N SER A 136 4.78 -5.97 12.37
CA SER A 136 3.56 -6.75 12.57
C SER A 136 2.32 -5.90 12.31
N ALA A 137 1.43 -6.43 11.49
CA ALA A 137 0.12 -5.86 11.17
C ALA A 137 -0.81 -5.77 12.39
N THR A 138 -0.47 -6.44 13.49
CA THR A 138 -1.24 -6.39 14.76
C THR A 138 -0.94 -5.16 15.61
N HIS A 139 0.10 -4.39 15.27
CA HIS A 139 0.33 -3.12 15.96
C HIS A 139 -0.86 -2.18 15.72
N VAL A 140 -1.42 -1.65 16.80
CA VAL A 140 -2.73 -1.00 16.84
C VAL A 140 -2.81 0.35 16.11
N TRP A 141 -1.71 0.83 15.51
CA TRP A 141 -1.65 2.14 14.87
C TRP A 141 -1.54 2.00 13.37
N VAL A 142 -2.63 2.30 12.64
CA VAL A 142 -2.60 2.50 11.19
C VAL A 142 -2.18 3.95 10.93
N ARG A 143 -1.05 4.15 10.25
CA ARG A 143 -0.58 5.48 9.83
C ARG A 143 -0.47 5.52 8.31
N PRO A 144 -1.56 5.85 7.61
CA PRO A 144 -1.55 6.00 6.16
C PRO A 144 -0.92 7.34 5.77
N ARG A 145 -0.27 7.35 4.62
CA ARG A 145 0.03 8.57 3.88
C ARG A 145 -0.82 8.55 2.60
N PRO A 146 -2.00 9.20 2.61
CA PRO A 146 -2.94 9.09 1.51
C PRO A 146 -2.37 9.75 0.24
N GLY A 147 -2.46 9.01 -0.86
CA GLY A 147 -2.34 9.49 -2.23
C GLY A 147 -3.71 9.80 -2.81
N PHE A 148 -3.71 10.73 -3.77
CA PHE A 148 -4.89 11.15 -4.51
C PHE A 148 -4.54 11.23 -5.99
N LEU A 149 -5.40 10.70 -6.85
CA LEU A 149 -5.35 10.98 -8.28
C LEU A 149 -6.36 12.10 -8.57
N VAL A 150 -5.87 13.23 -9.06
CA VAL A 150 -6.69 14.40 -9.37
C VAL A 150 -6.83 14.53 -10.88
N GLY A 151 -8.05 14.79 -11.36
CA GLY A 151 -8.33 14.99 -12.79
C GLY A 151 -9.73 15.52 -13.07
#